data_AF-A0A6L2Q421-F1
#
_entry.id   AF-A0A6L2Q421-F1
#
_cell.length_a   1.000
_cell.length_b   1.000
_cell.length_c   1.000
_cell.angle_alpha   90.00
_cell.angle_beta   90.00
_cell.angle_gamma   90.00
#
_symmetry.space_group_name_H-M   'P 1'
#
loop_
_entity.id
_entity.type
_entity.pdbx_description
1 polymer ?
#
loop_
_entity_poly.entity_id
_entity_poly.type
_entity_poly.pdbx_seq_one_letter_code
_entity_poly.pdbx_strand_id
1 'polypeptide(L)'
;MDSTTEQSTDSTTKQPMDFTTDQSMDSTTQQSTDSTTEQSMDSTTEQSTVSQDELDYAHNVYLLALATTKLQEKVMNQTPTLQYEVERKCSHLAAVKKHYEEVKYLSRQSQLLHLEEFQNLDKG
;
A
#
# COMPACT_ATOMS: atom_id res chain seq x y z
N MET A 1 -62.33 49.48 -11.06
CA MET A 1 -61.10 48.69 -11.16
C MET A 1 -61.49 47.44 -11.91
N ASP A 2 -61.26 47.50 -13.21
CA ASP A 2 -62.11 46.96 -14.26
C ASP A 2 -61.42 45.81 -15.01
N SER A 3 -62.24 44.95 -15.60
CA SER A 3 -61.92 43.62 -16.13
C SER A 3 -61.41 43.66 -17.57
N THR A 4 -60.52 42.74 -17.96
CA THR A 4 -60.42 42.09 -19.31
C THR A 4 -59.26 41.07 -19.25
N THR A 5 -59.37 39.76 -19.49
CA THR A 5 -59.95 38.91 -20.55
C THR A 5 -59.23 39.02 -21.91
N GLU A 6 -58.89 37.85 -22.46
CA GLU A 6 -58.64 37.49 -23.87
C GLU A 6 -57.21 37.69 -24.43
N GLN A 7 -56.53 36.58 -24.78
CA GLN A 7 -56.39 35.98 -26.14
C GLN A 7 -55.11 36.49 -26.84
N SER A 8 -54.18 35.59 -27.16
CA SER A 8 -54.08 34.77 -28.39
C SER A 8 -53.29 35.47 -29.49
N THR A 9 -52.20 34.81 -29.90
CA THR A 9 -51.68 34.64 -31.27
C THR A 9 -52.16 35.61 -32.36
N ASP A 10 -51.25 36.30 -33.03
CA ASP A 10 -51.05 36.25 -34.50
C ASP A 10 -49.93 37.23 -34.90
N SER A 11 -48.83 36.75 -35.49
CA SER A 11 -48.61 36.60 -36.94
C SER A 11 -48.11 37.87 -37.65
N THR A 12 -46.92 37.68 -38.22
CA THR A 12 -46.65 37.80 -39.67
C THR A 12 -46.91 39.14 -40.32
N THR A 13 -45.88 39.72 -40.96
CA THR A 13 -45.97 40.57 -42.18
C THR A 13 -44.60 41.23 -42.45
N LYS A 14 -43.96 41.27 -43.63
CA LYS A 14 -44.02 40.59 -44.94
C LYS A 14 -42.63 40.81 -45.57
N GLN A 15 -42.19 39.97 -46.50
CA GLN A 15 -42.22 40.32 -47.93
C GLN A 15 -41.77 39.13 -48.80
N PRO A 16 -42.33 38.99 -50.02
CA PRO A 16 -42.37 37.76 -50.82
C PRO A 16 -41.56 37.87 -52.13
N MET A 17 -41.39 36.75 -52.85
CA MET A 17 -41.65 36.58 -54.31
C MET A 17 -41.13 35.18 -54.70
N ASP A 18 -42.01 34.19 -54.94
CA ASP A 18 -42.53 33.78 -56.27
C ASP A 18 -41.47 32.96 -57.06
N PHE A 19 -41.65 31.68 -57.42
CA PHE A 19 -42.73 31.12 -58.24
C PHE A 19 -42.96 29.62 -58.01
N THR A 20 -44.22 29.24 -58.25
CA THR A 20 -44.84 27.91 -58.33
C THR A 20 -44.32 26.99 -59.43
N THR A 21 -44.70 25.70 -59.30
CA THR A 21 -45.02 24.67 -60.34
C THR A 21 -44.31 23.36 -59.99
N ASP A 22 -44.89 22.16 -59.93
CA ASP A 22 -46.25 21.59 -59.87
C ASP A 22 -46.03 20.05 -59.85
N GLN A 23 -46.97 19.29 -59.29
CA GLN A 23 -47.23 17.85 -59.57
C GLN A 23 -46.23 16.75 -59.13
N SER A 24 -46.65 15.95 -58.13
CA SER A 24 -47.00 14.50 -58.22
C SER A 24 -46.86 13.85 -56.84
N MET A 25 -47.94 13.55 -56.09
CA MET A 25 -48.68 12.25 -56.12
C MET A 25 -47.69 11.06 -56.14
N ASP A 26 -47.64 10.13 -55.19
CA ASP A 26 -48.76 9.41 -54.58
C ASP A 26 -48.25 8.57 -53.38
N SER A 27 -49.01 8.62 -52.29
CA SER A 27 -49.22 7.64 -51.21
C SER A 27 -48.36 6.37 -51.14
N THR A 28 -47.70 6.12 -50.01
CA THR A 28 -47.74 4.78 -49.36
C THR A 28 -47.45 4.87 -47.85
N THR A 29 -48.55 4.92 -47.08
CA THR A 29 -48.79 4.14 -45.84
C THR A 29 -48.04 4.49 -44.55
N GLN A 30 -48.80 5.10 -43.63
CA GLN A 30 -48.59 5.08 -42.19
C GLN A 30 -48.49 3.66 -41.62
N GLN A 31 -47.86 3.58 -40.44
CA GLN A 31 -47.97 2.54 -39.40
C GLN A 31 -46.79 1.58 -39.28
N SER A 32 -45.86 1.94 -38.39
CA SER A 32 -45.34 1.02 -37.36
C SER A 32 -44.78 1.86 -36.20
N THR A 33 -45.69 2.42 -35.42
CA THR A 33 -45.46 2.67 -33.99
C THR A 33 -45.42 1.32 -33.28
N ASP A 34 -44.27 0.93 -32.75
CA ASP A 34 -44.11 0.38 -31.39
C ASP A 34 -42.64 0.00 -31.19
N SER A 35 -41.88 0.80 -30.46
CA SER A 35 -41.69 0.67 -29.01
C SER A 35 -40.52 -0.28 -28.67
N THR A 36 -39.59 0.26 -27.89
CA THR A 36 -38.61 -0.48 -27.05
C THR A 36 -37.37 -1.04 -27.75
N THR A 37 -36.38 -0.18 -27.98
CA THR A 37 -34.97 -0.49 -27.67
C THR A 37 -34.36 0.84 -27.24
N GLU A 38 -34.56 1.21 -25.97
CA GLU A 38 -33.54 0.98 -24.94
C GLU A 38 -32.26 1.74 -25.29
N GLN A 39 -32.16 2.93 -24.71
CA GLN A 39 -31.20 3.19 -23.65
C GLN A 39 -29.82 3.56 -24.21
N SER A 40 -29.45 4.80 -23.92
CA SER A 40 -28.07 5.17 -23.62
C SER A 40 -27.04 4.90 -24.73
N MET A 41 -27.08 5.72 -25.78
CA MET A 41 -25.82 6.17 -26.38
C MET A 41 -25.11 7.23 -25.51
N ASP A 42 -25.40 7.26 -24.20
CA ASP A 42 -24.43 7.67 -23.19
C ASP A 42 -23.68 6.41 -22.75
N SER A 43 -22.86 5.89 -23.66
CA SER A 43 -21.72 5.07 -23.27
C SER A 43 -20.50 5.96 -23.46
N THR A 44 -20.47 7.06 -22.71
CA THR A 44 -19.22 7.61 -22.22
C THR A 44 -18.60 6.48 -21.36
N THR A 45 -17.97 5.51 -22.03
CA THR A 45 -16.92 4.75 -21.38
C THR A 45 -15.87 5.79 -21.09
N GLU A 46 -15.92 6.36 -19.90
CA GLU A 46 -14.84 7.09 -19.25
C GLU A 46 -13.63 6.14 -19.29
N GLN A 47 -12.94 6.10 -20.43
CA GLN A 47 -11.63 5.49 -20.54
C GLN A 47 -10.74 6.37 -19.67
N SER A 48 -10.66 6.04 -18.40
CA SER A 48 -9.73 6.63 -17.46
C SER A 48 -8.33 6.23 -17.94
N THR A 49 -7.77 7.03 -18.85
CA THR A 49 -6.40 6.87 -19.31
C THR A 49 -5.50 7.35 -18.18
N VAL A 50 -5.05 6.42 -17.34
CA VAL A 50 -3.94 6.64 -16.41
C VAL A 50 -2.76 7.16 -17.22
N SER A 51 -2.18 8.27 -16.80
CA SER A 51 -1.05 8.88 -17.50
C SER A 51 0.20 8.00 -17.34
N GLN A 52 1.09 8.00 -18.33
CA GLN A 52 2.34 7.22 -18.25
C GLN A 52 3.18 7.61 -17.01
N ASP A 53 3.20 8.90 -16.67
CA ASP A 53 3.89 9.41 -15.48
C ASP A 53 3.34 8.81 -14.17
N GLU A 54 2.02 8.55 -14.12
CA GLU A 54 1.36 7.96 -12.98
C GLU A 54 1.68 6.46 -12.86
N LEU A 55 1.79 5.78 -14.00
CA LEU A 55 2.23 4.38 -14.06
C LEU A 55 3.71 4.23 -13.64
N ASP A 56 4.58 5.13 -14.11
CA ASP A 56 6.00 5.14 -13.77
C ASP A 56 6.21 5.45 -12.28
N TYR A 57 5.43 6.39 -11.73
CA TYR A 57 5.42 6.67 -10.29
C TYR A 57 4.99 5.45 -9.49
N ALA A 58 3.88 4.80 -9.87
CA ALA A 58 3.39 3.59 -9.20
C ALA A 58 4.43 2.45 -9.25
N HIS A 59 5.11 2.29 -10.39
CA HIS A 59 6.17 1.29 -10.54
C HIS A 59 7.35 1.56 -9.61
N ASN A 60 7.78 2.82 -9.51
CA ASN A 60 8.89 3.21 -8.62
C ASN A 60 8.53 3.02 -7.15
N VAL A 61 7.30 3.36 -6.75
CA VAL A 61 6.79 3.11 -5.39
C VAL A 61 6.76 1.61 -5.09
N TYR A 62 6.32 0.79 -6.05
CA TYR A 62 6.32 -0.66 -5.92
C TYR A 62 7.75 -1.22 -5.75
N LEU A 63 8.70 -0.79 -6.58
CA LEU A 63 10.10 -1.20 -6.46
C LEU A 63 10.70 -0.80 -5.11
N LEU A 64 10.40 0.40 -4.61
CA LEU A 64 10.84 0.86 -3.30
C LEU A 64 10.24 0.02 -2.18
N ALA A 65 8.95 -0.31 -2.25
CA ALA A 65 8.28 -1.19 -1.29
C ALA A 65 8.88 -2.62 -1.31
N LEU A 66 9.21 -3.14 -2.49
CA LEU A 66 9.85 -4.44 -2.62
C LEU A 66 11.28 -4.45 -2.06
N ALA A 67 12.04 -3.38 -2.27
CA ALA A 67 13.39 -3.25 -1.73
C ALA A 67 13.37 -3.15 -0.19
N THR A 68 12.45 -2.36 0.37
CA THR A 68 12.33 -2.18 1.82
C THR A 68 11.89 -3.47 2.52
N THR A 69 10.92 -4.20 1.95
CA THR A 69 10.48 -5.50 2.50
C THR A 69 11.59 -6.55 2.51
N LYS A 70 12.37 -6.66 1.41
CA LYS A 70 13.54 -7.57 1.37
C LYS A 70 14.62 -7.22 2.39
N LEU A 71 14.86 -5.93 2.62
CA LEU A 71 15.80 -5.48 3.64
C LEU A 71 15.30 -5.82 5.04
N GLN A 72 14.02 -5.57 5.32
CA GLN A 72 13.38 -5.92 6.59
C GLN A 72 13.43 -7.43 6.86
N GLU A 73 13.11 -8.26 5.87
CA GLU A 73 13.21 -9.72 5.97
C GLU A 73 14.64 -10.17 6.32
N LYS A 74 15.66 -9.62 5.64
CA LYS A 74 17.06 -9.93 5.94
C LYS A 74 17.44 -9.55 7.37
N VAL A 75 17.01 -8.37 7.82
CA VAL A 75 17.25 -7.90 9.19
C VAL A 75 16.55 -8.81 10.20
N MET A 76 15.27 -9.13 9.98
CA MET A 76 14.51 -10.02 10.87
C MET A 76 15.08 -11.43 10.91
N ASN A 77 15.60 -11.97 9.81
CA ASN A 77 16.18 -13.32 9.78
C ASN A 77 17.55 -13.38 10.48
N GLN A 78 18.33 -12.30 10.45
CA GLN A 78 19.63 -12.25 11.13
C GLN A 78 19.51 -11.99 12.64
N THR A 79 18.48 -11.25 13.07
CA THR A 79 18.36 -10.78 14.46
C THR A 79 18.29 -11.91 15.49
N PRO A 80 17.43 -12.95 15.33
CA PRO A 80 17.37 -14.07 16.27
C PRO A 80 18.67 -14.87 16.31
N THR A 81 19.34 -15.05 15.16
CA THR A 81 20.60 -15.80 15.07
C THR A 81 21.71 -15.10 15.84
N LEU A 82 21.84 -13.78 15.67
CA LEU A 82 22.83 -12.99 16.40
C LEU A 82 22.51 -12.92 17.89
N GLN A 83 21.23 -12.79 18.26
CA GLN A 83 20.80 -12.78 19.66
C GLN A 83 21.18 -14.09 20.36
N TYR A 84 20.88 -15.23 19.74
CA TYR A 84 21.23 -16.55 20.27
C TYR A 84 22.74 -16.73 20.44
N GLU A 85 23.53 -16.27 19.46
CA GLU A 85 25.00 -16.34 19.54
C GLU A 85 25.55 -15.46 20.68
N VAL A 86 24.99 -14.27 20.88
CA VAL A 86 25.34 -13.37 21.99
C VAL A 86 25.01 -14.03 23.33
N GLU A 87 23.80 -14.56 23.48
CA GLU A 87 23.37 -15.23 24.71
C GLU A 87 24.28 -16.41 25.06
N ARG A 88 24.56 -17.27 24.06
CA ARG A 88 25.50 -18.39 24.21
C ARG A 88 26.86 -17.93 24.70
N LYS A 89 27.44 -16.89 24.08
CA LYS A 89 28.77 -16.36 24.46
C LYS A 89 28.75 -15.74 25.85
N CYS A 90 27.68 -15.04 26.21
CA CYS A 90 27.50 -14.49 27.56
C CYS A 90 27.43 -15.59 28.62
N SER A 91 26.65 -16.66 28.39
CA SER A 91 26.60 -17.82 29.29
C SER A 91 27.96 -18.51 29.44
N HIS A 92 28.68 -18.70 28.33
CA HIS A 92 30.02 -19.28 28.37
C HIS A 92 31.00 -18.42 29.17
N LEU A 93 30.99 -17.10 28.95
CA LEU A 93 31.83 -16.17 29.69
C LEU A 93 31.52 -16.18 31.19
N ALA A 94 30.25 -16.30 31.58
CA ALA A 94 29.86 -16.43 32.99
C ALA A 94 30.42 -17.72 33.61
N ALA A 95 30.38 -18.85 32.90
CA ALA A 95 30.96 -20.10 33.35
C ALA A 95 32.48 -20.02 33.52
N VAL A 96 33.18 -19.42 32.56
CA VAL A 96 34.64 -19.21 32.64
C VAL A 96 35.02 -18.33 33.82
N LYS A 97 34.28 -17.23 34.06
CA LYS A 97 34.51 -16.36 35.23
C LYS A 97 34.34 -17.12 36.55
N LYS A 98 33.31 -17.95 36.65
CA LYS A 98 33.09 -18.80 37.83
C LYS A 98 34.27 -19.74 38.06
N HIS A 99 34.71 -20.43 37.02
CA HIS A 99 35.83 -21.37 37.11
C HIS A 99 37.14 -20.67 37.49
N TYR A 100 37.39 -19.48 36.96
CA TYR A 100 38.54 -18.66 37.34
C TYR A 100 38.56 -18.33 38.83
N GLU A 101 37.44 -17.88 39.40
CA GLU A 101 37.39 -17.57 40.84
C GLU A 101 37.54 -18.83 41.72
N GLU A 102 37.05 -19.98 41.26
CA GLU A 102 37.24 -21.27 41.94
C GLU A 102 38.72 -21.68 41.96
N VAL A 103 39.40 -21.65 40.81
CA VAL A 103 40.83 -21.96 40.72
C VAL A 103 41.65 -21.01 41.60
N LYS A 104 41.32 -19.72 41.57
CA LYS A 104 41.97 -18.70 42.40
C LYS A 104 41.72 -18.92 43.90
N TYR A 105 40.54 -19.40 44.29
CA TYR A 105 40.24 -19.79 45.67
C TYR A 105 41.08 -20.99 46.11
N LEU A 106 41.08 -22.06 45.31
CA LEU A 106 41.84 -23.28 45.61
C LEU A 106 43.35 -23.02 45.69
N SER A 107 43.88 -22.17 44.80
CA SER A 107 45.28 -21.76 44.83
C SER A 107 45.64 -21.07 46.15
N ARG A 108 44.78 -20.16 46.65
CA ARG A 108 44.98 -19.51 47.95
C ARG A 108 44.91 -20.49 49.11
N GLN A 109 43.96 -21.44 49.09
CA GLN A 109 43.87 -22.46 50.13
C GLN A 109 45.13 -23.35 50.18
N SER A 110 45.64 -23.77 49.02
CA SER A 110 46.86 -24.57 48.94
C SER A 110 48.08 -23.82 49.49
N GLN A 111 48.20 -22.51 49.21
CA GLN A 111 49.28 -21.69 49.77
C GLN A 111 49.21 -21.56 51.30
N LEU A 112 48.00 -21.41 51.86
CA LEU A 112 47.79 -21.33 53.31
C LEU A 112 48.14 -22.65 54.00
N LEU A 113 47.72 -23.78 53.41
CA LEU A 113 48.02 -25.11 53.95
C LEU A 113 49.53 -25.35 54.04
N HIS A 114 50.28 -25.03 52.97
CA HIS A 114 51.74 -25.15 53.00
C HIS A 114 52.37 -24.27 54.08
N LEU A 115 51.88 -23.04 54.28
CA LEU A 115 52.39 -22.15 55.31
C LEU A 115 52.21 -22.74 56.73
N GLU A 116 51.07 -23.38 56.98
CA GLU A 116 50.75 -24.03 58.25
C GLU A 116 51.62 -25.27 58.49
N GLU A 117 51.85 -26.09 57.46
CA GLU A 117 52.76 -27.24 57.53
C GLU A 117 54.18 -26.81 57.93
N PHE A 118 54.73 -25.76 57.31
CA PHE A 118 56.05 -25.23 57.66
C PHE A 118 56.13 -24.70 59.10
N GLN A 119 55.09 -24.01 59.58
CA GLN A 119 55.06 -23.49 60.95
C GLN A 119 54.95 -24.58 62.02
N ASN A 120 54.36 -25.72 61.70
CA ASN A 120 54.23 -26.85 62.62
C ASN A 120 55.50 -27.71 62.68
N LEU A 121 56.29 -27.76 61.60
CA LEU A 121 57.60 -28.45 61.57
C LEU A 121 58.67 -27.77 62.43
N ASP A 122 58.64 -26.45 62.57
CA ASP A 122 59.60 -25.68 63.39
C ASP A 122 59.30 -25.74 64.91
N LYS A 123 58.15 -26.34 65.30
CA LYS A 123 57.66 -26.38 66.70
C LYS A 123 57.72 -27.76 67.36
N GLY A 124 58.09 -28.81 66.63
CA GLY A 124 58.22 -30.19 67.13
C GLY A 124 59.68 -30.59 67.32
#